data_AF-A0A5N6ITT4-F1
#
_entry.id   AF-A0A5N6ITT4-F1
#
_cell.length_a   1.000
_cell.length_b   1.000
_cell.length_c   1.000
_cell.angle_alpha   90.00
_cell.angle_beta   90.00
_cell.angle_gamma   90.00
#
_symmetry.space_group_name_H-M   'P 1'
#
loop_
_entity.id
_entity.type
_entity.pdbx_description
1 polymer ?
#
loop_
_entity_poly.entity_id
_entity_poly.type
_entity_poly.pdbx_seq_one_letter_code
_entity_poly.pdbx_strand_id
1 'polypeptide(L)'
;MNNTATRHKKPGIPTPAMREYLWMKQIGKSLSANTPPRPNKRSKTSEGDKTSLETRHRFLTAYKLRKLREQSGMRYGRNRERSRGHNSTVLGGSLYEDAKLYRMSLRQDTELYEELYGISPFHVPKMHSETRALLDAHATVLASGNHRFTPIFQRAFEEFVYALQVAKFPPYDYFRRKYNGDVGDEHPLLIKLRSRHWALERALKKEVRYIGGKNRGGSS
;
A
#
# COMPACT_ATOMS: atom_id res chain seq x y z
N MET A 1 -7.72 63.07 27.33
CA MET A 1 -7.56 61.61 27.46
C MET A 1 -8.02 61.01 26.15
N ASN A 2 -7.09 60.63 25.25
CA ASN A 2 -7.43 60.16 23.90
C ASN A 2 -7.09 58.68 23.79
N ASN A 3 -8.12 57.83 23.79
CA ASN A 3 -7.99 56.38 23.63
C ASN A 3 -7.70 56.05 22.16
N THR A 4 -6.49 55.58 21.88
CA THR A 4 -6.10 55.02 20.58
C THR A 4 -6.45 53.54 20.54
N ALA A 5 -7.51 53.19 19.79
CA ALA A 5 -7.87 51.82 19.51
C ALA A 5 -6.89 51.21 18.49
N THR A 6 -6.07 50.26 18.93
CA THR A 6 -5.20 49.46 18.07
C THR A 6 -6.03 48.53 17.19
N ARG A 7 -6.07 48.82 15.88
CA ARG A 7 -6.74 48.03 14.86
C ARG A 7 -5.93 46.75 14.60
N HIS A 8 -6.41 45.60 15.07
CA HIS A 8 -5.81 44.30 14.75
C HIS A 8 -5.85 44.05 13.24
N LYS A 9 -4.67 44.00 12.59
CA LYS A 9 -4.53 43.56 11.20
C LYS A 9 -4.90 42.08 11.12
N LYS A 10 -5.93 41.75 10.32
CA LYS A 10 -6.23 40.36 9.96
C LYS A 10 -4.99 39.72 9.33
N PRO A 11 -4.61 38.49 9.69
CA PRO A 11 -3.48 37.82 9.06
C PRO A 11 -3.76 37.67 7.56
N GLY A 12 -2.87 38.22 6.73
CA GLY A 12 -2.98 38.11 5.28
C GLY A 12 -2.92 36.66 4.82
N ILE A 13 -3.62 36.35 3.74
CA ILE A 13 -3.61 35.02 3.12
C ILE A 13 -2.15 34.65 2.79
N PRO A 14 -1.62 33.52 3.28
CA PRO A 14 -0.22 33.18 3.08
C PRO A 14 0.05 32.94 1.59
N THR A 15 1.16 33.51 1.10
CA THR A 15 1.62 33.34 -0.28
C THR A 15 1.96 31.88 -0.57
N PRO A 16 1.94 31.43 -1.84
CA PRO A 16 2.26 30.05 -2.20
C PRO A 16 3.59 29.54 -1.61
N ALA A 17 4.64 30.37 -1.63
CA ALA A 17 5.94 30.04 -1.03
C ALA A 17 5.88 29.92 0.51
N MET A 18 5.09 30.77 1.18
CA MET A 18 4.85 30.63 2.63
C MET A 18 4.05 29.36 2.96
N ARG A 19 3.09 28.97 2.11
CA ARG A 19 2.35 27.72 2.28
C ARG A 19 3.25 26.50 2.13
N GLU A 20 4.12 26.50 1.13
CA GLU A 20 5.11 25.44 0.90
C GLU A 20 6.10 25.34 2.07
N TYR A 21 6.64 26.48 2.53
CA TYR A 21 7.51 26.52 3.72
C TYR A 21 6.83 26.02 4.99
N LEU A 22 5.58 26.44 5.24
CA LEU A 22 4.80 25.98 6.40
C LEU A 22 4.48 24.48 6.30
N TRP A 23 4.16 23.98 5.10
CA TRP A 23 3.93 22.56 4.84
C TRP A 23 5.21 21.73 5.08
N MET A 24 6.36 22.18 4.58
CA MET A 24 7.67 21.55 4.84
C MET A 24 8.02 21.54 6.34
N LYS A 25 7.73 22.64 7.06
CA LYS A 25 7.99 22.75 8.51
C LYS A 25 7.08 21.85 9.34
N GLN A 26 5.84 21.64 8.91
CA GLN A 26 4.90 20.70 9.54
C GLN A 26 5.37 19.25 9.39
N ILE A 27 5.91 18.90 8.21
CA ILE A 27 6.51 17.57 7.95
C ILE A 27 7.81 17.37 8.74
N GLY A 28 8.65 18.40 8.84
CA GLY A 28 9.89 18.33 9.63
C GLY A 28 9.63 18.05 11.12
N LYS A 29 8.55 18.59 11.68
CA LYS A 29 8.14 18.34 13.08
C LYS A 29 7.63 16.91 13.29
N SER A 30 6.95 16.30 12.32
CA SER A 30 6.54 14.89 12.40
C SER A 30 7.69 13.91 12.18
N LEU A 31 8.83 14.34 11.62
CA LEU A 31 10.06 13.53 11.54
C LEU A 31 10.82 13.47 12.89
N SER A 32 10.77 14.54 13.69
CA SER A 32 11.39 14.57 15.03
C SER A 32 10.64 13.72 16.08
N ALA A 33 9.39 13.33 15.81
CA ALA A 33 8.61 12.45 16.68
C ALA A 33 8.92 10.95 16.46
N ASN A 34 9.84 10.61 15.55
CA ASN A 34 10.23 9.23 15.23
C ASN A 34 11.49 8.76 15.98
N THR A 35 11.86 9.41 17.10
CA THR A 35 12.91 8.88 17.98
C THR A 35 12.49 7.47 18.46
N PRO A 36 13.30 6.42 18.26
CA PRO A 36 12.91 5.07 18.65
C PRO A 36 12.68 5.00 20.17
N PRO A 37 11.56 4.42 20.64
CA PRO A 37 11.46 4.02 22.04
C PRO A 37 12.51 2.94 22.29
N ARG A 38 13.32 3.13 23.35
CA ARG A 38 14.27 2.13 23.86
C ARG A 38 13.58 0.76 24.00
N PRO A 39 14.25 -0.37 23.71
CA PRO A 39 13.62 -1.67 23.77
C PRO A 39 13.52 -2.08 25.23
N ASN A 40 12.31 -2.05 25.79
CA ASN A 40 12.01 -2.78 27.03
C ASN A 40 10.54 -3.15 27.10
N LYS A 41 10.21 -4.32 26.54
CA LYS A 41 9.34 -5.34 27.15
C LYS A 41 9.25 -6.53 26.19
N ARG A 42 9.70 -7.70 26.65
CA ARG A 42 9.41 -9.00 26.04
C ARG A 42 7.88 -9.15 25.96
N SER A 43 7.30 -8.95 24.78
CA SER A 43 5.93 -9.35 24.48
C SER A 43 5.93 -10.84 24.17
N LYS A 44 5.28 -11.64 25.01
CA LYS A 44 4.93 -13.03 24.69
C LYS A 44 4.07 -13.01 23.42
N THR A 45 4.59 -13.55 22.32
CA THR A 45 3.82 -13.76 21.08
C THR A 45 2.70 -14.75 21.40
N SER A 46 1.45 -14.29 21.26
CA SER A 46 0.29 -15.15 21.42
C SER A 46 0.28 -16.21 20.32
N GLU A 47 -0.36 -17.34 20.55
CA GLU A 47 -0.50 -18.42 19.56
C GLU A 47 -1.21 -17.92 18.28
N GLY A 48 -2.09 -16.92 18.40
CA GLY A 48 -2.73 -16.23 17.26
C GLY A 48 -1.75 -15.45 16.37
N ASP A 49 -0.69 -14.86 16.94
CA ASP A 49 0.33 -14.15 16.17
C ASP A 49 1.18 -15.11 15.33
N LYS A 50 1.46 -16.31 15.85
CA LYS A 50 2.25 -17.33 15.12
C LYS A 50 1.51 -17.83 13.89
N THR A 51 0.22 -18.14 14.03
CA THR A 51 -0.64 -18.58 12.92
C THR A 51 -0.78 -17.50 11.85
N SER A 52 -0.86 -16.23 12.25
CA SER A 52 -0.87 -15.08 11.33
C SER A 52 0.42 -14.99 10.52
N LEU A 53 1.59 -15.03 11.19
CA LEU A 53 2.89 -14.94 10.53
C LEU A 53 3.15 -16.13 9.59
N GLU A 54 2.79 -17.34 9.99
CA GLU A 54 2.92 -18.52 9.14
C GLU A 54 2.08 -18.37 7.86
N THR A 55 0.85 -17.86 8.00
CA THR A 55 -0.03 -17.61 6.87
C THR A 55 0.54 -16.55 5.92
N ARG A 56 1.13 -15.47 6.46
CA ARG A 56 1.84 -14.46 5.65
C ARG A 56 3.05 -15.07 4.93
N HIS A 57 3.82 -15.91 5.62
CA HIS A 57 4.98 -16.57 5.03
C HIS A 57 4.58 -17.48 3.86
N ARG A 58 3.48 -18.22 4.01
CA ARG A 58 2.90 -19.04 2.92
C ARG A 58 2.46 -18.20 1.73
N PHE A 59 1.79 -17.06 1.95
CA PHE A 59 1.39 -16.14 0.88
C PHE A 59 2.60 -15.68 0.05
N LEU A 60 3.64 -15.17 0.71
CA LEU A 60 4.83 -14.67 0.01
C LEU A 60 5.65 -15.79 -0.65
N THR A 61 5.68 -16.97 -0.05
CA THR A 61 6.33 -18.15 -0.63
C THR A 61 5.62 -18.63 -1.89
N ALA A 62 4.28 -18.63 -1.89
CA ALA A 62 3.49 -18.95 -3.07
C ALA A 62 3.79 -17.98 -4.23
N TYR A 63 3.89 -16.69 -3.95
CA TYR A 63 4.29 -15.69 -4.93
C TYR A 63 5.71 -15.95 -5.48
N LYS A 64 6.69 -16.18 -4.60
CA LYS A 64 8.08 -16.50 -5.00
C LYS A 64 8.15 -17.70 -5.94
N LEU A 65 7.50 -18.80 -5.56
CA LEU A 65 7.49 -20.03 -6.36
C LEU A 65 6.83 -19.80 -7.72
N ARG A 66 5.75 -19.04 -7.76
CA ARG A 66 5.09 -18.66 -9.02
C ARG A 66 6.04 -17.86 -9.92
N LYS A 67 6.70 -16.84 -9.40
CA LYS A 67 7.64 -16.01 -10.16
C LYS A 67 8.77 -16.86 -10.76
N LEU A 68 9.33 -17.78 -9.98
CA LEU A 68 10.36 -18.73 -10.45
C LEU A 68 9.83 -19.67 -11.56
N ARG A 69 8.58 -20.13 -11.46
CA ARG A 69 7.92 -20.92 -12.51
C ARG A 69 7.73 -20.12 -13.80
N GLU A 70 7.35 -18.85 -13.69
CA GLU A 70 7.18 -17.97 -14.85
C GLU A 70 8.52 -17.67 -15.53
N GLN A 71 9.58 -17.41 -14.74
CA GLN A 71 10.93 -17.14 -15.24
C GLN A 71 11.61 -18.36 -15.89
N SER A 72 11.41 -19.56 -15.33
CA SER A 72 12.02 -20.78 -15.87
C SER A 72 11.40 -21.27 -17.18
N GLY A 73 10.27 -20.69 -17.62
CA GLY A 73 9.54 -21.15 -18.80
C GLY A 73 8.97 -22.58 -18.69
N MET A 74 9.21 -23.25 -17.56
CA MET A 74 8.80 -24.63 -17.33
C MET A 74 7.31 -24.68 -16.98
N ARG A 75 6.50 -24.92 -18.01
CA ARG A 75 5.12 -25.41 -17.83
C ARG A 75 5.15 -26.88 -17.45
N TYR A 76 5.58 -27.20 -16.23
CA TYR A 76 5.17 -28.49 -15.67
C TYR A 76 3.64 -28.55 -15.70
N GLY A 77 3.10 -29.65 -16.22
CA GLY A 77 1.67 -29.82 -16.45
C GLY A 77 0.85 -29.38 -15.24
N ARG A 78 -0.37 -28.89 -15.50
CA ARG A 78 -1.38 -28.38 -14.56
C ARG A 78 -1.86 -29.42 -13.53
N ASN A 79 -0.97 -30.21 -12.96
CA ASN A 79 -1.30 -31.42 -12.24
C ASN A 79 -0.23 -31.83 -11.22
N ARG A 80 0.14 -30.96 -10.27
CA ARG A 80 0.58 -31.39 -8.93
C ARG A 80 0.73 -30.22 -7.96
N GLU A 81 -0.41 -29.77 -7.43
CA GLU A 81 -0.50 -29.17 -6.09
C GLU A 81 -1.98 -29.20 -5.66
N ARG A 82 -2.63 -30.35 -5.86
CA ARG A 82 -3.63 -30.82 -4.90
C ARG A 82 -2.89 -31.36 -3.68
N SER A 83 -2.10 -30.50 -3.03
CA SER A 83 -1.65 -30.76 -1.67
C SER A 83 -2.85 -30.48 -0.78
N ARG A 84 -3.61 -31.56 -0.58
CA ARG A 84 -4.57 -31.83 0.49
C ARG A 84 -4.85 -30.67 1.45
N GLY A 85 -6.12 -30.25 1.48
CA GLY A 85 -6.81 -30.06 2.77
C GLY A 85 -6.51 -28.78 3.54
N HIS A 86 -6.35 -27.64 2.88
CA HIS A 86 -6.72 -26.40 3.54
C HIS A 86 -7.77 -25.72 2.68
N ASN A 87 -8.93 -25.43 3.26
CA ASN A 87 -9.85 -24.41 2.78
C ASN A 87 -9.13 -23.06 2.89
N SER A 88 -8.05 -22.90 2.13
CA SER A 88 -7.25 -21.72 2.01
C SER A 88 -8.09 -20.76 1.19
N THR A 89 -9.03 -20.08 1.85
CA THR A 89 -9.35 -18.69 1.51
C THR A 89 -8.02 -18.05 1.12
N VAL A 90 -7.87 -17.68 -0.15
CA VAL A 90 -6.65 -17.02 -0.64
C VAL A 90 -6.50 -15.78 0.22
N LEU A 91 -5.64 -15.83 1.23
CA LEU A 91 -5.38 -14.65 2.03
C LEU A 91 -4.76 -13.63 1.09
N GLY A 92 -5.42 -12.49 0.95
CA GLY A 92 -4.90 -11.38 0.17
C GLY A 92 -3.59 -10.87 0.73
N GLY A 93 -2.90 -10.03 -0.03
CA GLY A 93 -1.77 -9.27 0.47
C GLY A 93 -2.14 -8.48 1.73
N SER A 94 -1.19 -8.32 2.65
CA SER A 94 -1.37 -7.44 3.80
C SER A 94 -0.09 -6.67 4.07
N LEU A 95 -0.04 -5.43 3.59
CA LEU A 95 1.11 -4.54 3.61
C LEU A 95 1.86 -4.57 4.96
N TYR A 96 1.13 -4.35 6.05
CA TYR A 96 1.73 -4.26 7.39
C TYR A 96 2.11 -5.62 7.96
N GLU A 97 1.28 -6.65 7.78
CA GLU A 97 1.56 -7.98 8.33
C GLU A 97 2.70 -8.66 7.58
N ASP A 98 2.76 -8.51 6.25
CA ASP A 98 3.88 -9.02 5.44
C ASP A 98 5.20 -8.33 5.78
N ALA A 99 5.16 -7.02 6.09
CA ALA A 99 6.37 -6.29 6.49
C ALA A 99 6.96 -6.81 7.81
N LYS A 100 6.11 -7.32 8.72
CA LYS A 100 6.58 -7.87 10.01
C LYS A 100 7.57 -9.01 9.80
N LEU A 101 7.36 -9.86 8.78
CA LEU A 101 8.26 -10.98 8.49
C LEU A 101 9.69 -10.50 8.22
N TYR A 102 9.88 -9.41 7.50
CA TYR A 102 11.20 -8.85 7.21
C TYR A 102 11.77 -8.11 8.41
N ARG A 103 10.96 -7.33 9.13
CA ARG A 103 11.39 -6.62 10.35
C ARG A 103 11.84 -7.57 11.45
N MET A 104 11.24 -8.75 11.51
CA MET A 104 11.60 -9.83 12.44
C MET A 104 12.72 -10.73 11.90
N SER A 105 13.31 -10.41 10.75
CA SER A 105 14.33 -11.22 10.07
C SER A 105 13.91 -12.66 9.75
N LEU A 106 12.60 -12.90 9.62
CA LEU A 106 12.02 -14.19 9.21
C LEU A 106 12.05 -14.38 7.69
N ARG A 107 12.29 -13.31 6.92
CA ARG A 107 12.57 -13.32 5.49
C ARG A 107 13.63 -12.28 5.14
N GLN A 108 14.39 -12.54 4.08
CA GLN A 108 15.50 -11.69 3.61
C GLN A 108 15.36 -11.27 2.14
N ASP A 109 14.41 -11.85 1.40
CA ASP A 109 14.15 -11.55 0.00
C ASP A 109 13.26 -10.31 -0.17
N THR A 110 13.78 -9.16 0.26
CA THR A 110 13.07 -7.87 0.34
C THR A 110 12.52 -7.39 -1.00
N GLU A 111 13.19 -7.76 -2.09
CA GLU A 111 12.79 -7.47 -3.48
C GLU A 111 11.37 -7.97 -3.78
N LEU A 112 10.97 -9.13 -3.21
CA LEU A 112 9.62 -9.67 -3.41
C LEU A 112 8.56 -8.80 -2.74
N TYR A 113 8.87 -8.23 -1.58
CA TYR A 113 7.96 -7.32 -0.91
C TYR A 113 7.84 -6.01 -1.68
N GLU A 114 8.96 -5.47 -2.14
CA GLU A 114 9.00 -4.23 -2.92
C GLU A 114 8.28 -4.37 -4.25
N GLU A 115 8.33 -5.52 -4.91
CA GLU A 115 7.56 -5.79 -6.12
C GLU A 115 6.04 -5.84 -5.86
N LEU A 116 5.63 -6.46 -4.75
CA LEU A 116 4.21 -6.57 -4.38
C LEU A 116 3.60 -5.23 -3.95
N TYR A 117 4.37 -4.39 -3.24
CA TYR A 117 3.85 -3.21 -2.55
C TYR A 117 4.45 -1.88 -2.99
N GLY A 118 5.52 -1.90 -3.78
CA GLY A 118 6.21 -0.71 -4.29
C GLY A 118 7.02 0.04 -3.24
N ILE A 119 7.14 -0.49 -2.02
CA ILE A 119 7.78 0.17 -0.88
C ILE A 119 8.60 -0.80 -0.06
N SER A 120 9.62 -0.30 0.63
CA SER A 120 10.51 -1.11 1.46
C SER A 120 9.78 -1.65 2.72
N PRO A 121 9.96 -2.93 3.09
CA PRO A 121 9.31 -3.50 4.27
C PRO A 121 9.81 -2.90 5.59
N PHE A 122 11.02 -2.32 5.61
CA PHE A 122 11.60 -1.70 6.81
C PHE A 122 11.01 -0.32 7.10
N HIS A 123 10.50 0.38 6.09
CA HIS A 123 10.04 1.77 6.18
C HIS A 123 8.60 1.92 5.68
N VAL A 124 7.70 1.06 6.15
CA VAL A 124 6.27 1.15 5.79
C VAL A 124 5.63 2.32 6.57
N PRO A 125 5.21 3.39 5.90
CA PRO A 125 4.61 4.55 6.53
C PRO A 125 3.17 4.26 6.95
N LYS A 126 2.63 5.05 7.88
CA LYS A 126 1.19 5.03 8.17
C LYS A 126 0.45 5.66 7.01
N MET A 127 -0.40 4.87 6.35
CA MET A 127 -1.18 5.28 5.18
C MET A 127 -2.68 5.31 5.45
N HIS A 128 -3.42 6.05 4.63
CA HIS A 128 -4.87 5.98 4.56
C HIS A 128 -5.35 4.56 4.23
N SER A 129 -6.52 4.17 4.74
CA SER A 129 -7.06 2.82 4.60
C SER A 129 -7.28 2.43 3.13
N GLU A 130 -7.75 3.36 2.29
CA GLU A 130 -7.96 3.12 0.85
C GLU A 130 -6.65 2.92 0.10
N THR A 131 -5.64 3.76 0.38
CA THR A 131 -4.28 3.62 -0.17
C THR A 131 -3.73 2.23 0.15
N ARG A 132 -3.84 1.83 1.43
CA ARG A 132 -3.41 0.50 1.88
C ARG A 132 -4.18 -0.60 1.17
N ALA A 133 -5.51 -0.51 1.12
CA ALA A 133 -6.35 -1.52 0.48
C ALA A 133 -6.01 -1.70 -1.01
N LEU A 134 -5.61 -0.62 -1.69
CA LEU A 134 -5.23 -0.68 -3.10
C LEU A 134 -3.87 -1.38 -3.29
N LEU A 135 -2.90 -1.15 -2.40
CA LEU A 135 -1.63 -1.89 -2.39
C LEU A 135 -1.84 -3.37 -2.03
N ASP A 136 -2.70 -3.66 -1.05
CA ASP A 136 -3.08 -5.02 -0.67
C ASP A 136 -3.77 -5.77 -1.84
N ALA A 137 -4.65 -5.08 -2.56
CA ALA A 137 -5.32 -5.63 -3.75
C ALA A 137 -4.30 -5.92 -4.87
N HIS A 138 -3.36 -5.01 -5.13
CA HIS A 138 -2.30 -5.24 -6.10
C HIS A 138 -1.46 -6.48 -5.75
N ALA A 139 -0.96 -6.55 -4.51
CA ALA A 139 -0.22 -7.70 -4.03
C ALA A 139 -1.02 -9.01 -4.15
N THR A 140 -2.33 -8.96 -3.86
CA THR A 140 -3.23 -10.12 -4.04
C THR A 140 -3.30 -10.57 -5.49
N VAL A 141 -3.43 -9.64 -6.43
CA VAL A 141 -3.50 -9.95 -7.87
C VAL A 141 -2.20 -10.56 -8.36
N LEU A 142 -1.05 -10.00 -7.97
CA LEU A 142 0.27 -10.51 -8.35
C LEU A 142 0.57 -11.88 -7.74
N ALA A 143 0.23 -12.08 -6.47
CA ALA A 143 0.43 -13.37 -5.80
C ALA A 143 -0.53 -14.45 -6.31
N SER A 144 -1.73 -14.07 -6.76
CA SER A 144 -2.77 -15.01 -7.15
C SER A 144 -2.56 -15.58 -8.55
N GLY A 145 -2.35 -16.90 -8.63
CA GLY A 145 -2.40 -17.66 -9.90
C GLY A 145 -3.78 -17.66 -10.58
N ASN A 146 -4.83 -17.19 -9.90
CA ASN A 146 -6.20 -17.11 -10.43
C ASN A 146 -6.54 -15.78 -11.11
N HIS A 147 -5.59 -14.85 -11.24
CA HIS A 147 -5.81 -13.58 -11.91
C HIS A 147 -4.90 -13.44 -13.13
N ARG A 148 -5.44 -12.88 -14.20
CA ARG A 148 -4.66 -12.33 -15.32
C ARG A 148 -4.84 -10.83 -15.34
N PHE A 149 -3.78 -10.10 -15.65
CA PHE A 149 -3.80 -8.66 -15.76
C PHE A 149 -3.00 -8.18 -16.96
N THR A 150 -3.32 -6.99 -17.46
CA THR A 150 -2.59 -6.38 -18.57
C THR A 150 -1.42 -5.52 -18.07
N PRO A 151 -0.44 -5.18 -18.93
CA PRO A 151 0.63 -4.24 -18.57
C PRO A 151 0.12 -2.86 -18.11
N ILE A 152 -1.10 -2.47 -18.50
CA ILE A 152 -1.72 -1.20 -18.08
C ILE A 152 -1.96 -1.18 -16.57
N PHE A 153 -2.36 -2.31 -15.99
CA PHE A 153 -2.51 -2.45 -14.54
C PHE A 153 -1.19 -2.22 -13.81
N GLN A 154 -0.13 -2.89 -14.27
CA GLN A 154 1.21 -2.78 -13.68
C GLN A 154 1.74 -1.35 -13.78
N ARG A 155 1.60 -0.71 -14.95
CA ARG A 155 2.01 0.69 -15.14
C ARG A 155 1.23 1.64 -14.23
N ALA A 156 -0.07 1.46 -14.08
CA ALA A 156 -0.89 2.29 -13.19
C ALA A 156 -0.43 2.16 -11.73
N PHE A 157 0.01 0.96 -11.33
CA PHE A 157 0.58 0.72 -10.01
C PHE A 157 1.90 1.47 -9.80
N GLU A 158 2.84 1.34 -10.74
CA GLU A 158 4.14 2.04 -10.68
C GLU A 158 3.97 3.55 -10.62
N GLU A 159 3.09 4.12 -11.46
CA GLU A 159 2.78 5.55 -11.46
C GLU A 159 2.14 6.02 -10.14
N PHE A 160 1.35 5.16 -9.50
CA PHE A 160 0.74 5.43 -8.20
C PHE A 160 1.77 5.39 -7.06
N VAL A 161 2.60 4.35 -7.01
CA VAL A 161 3.69 4.21 -6.02
C VAL A 161 4.65 5.38 -6.12
N TYR A 162 5.04 5.77 -7.33
CA TYR A 162 5.88 6.94 -7.55
C TYR A 162 5.22 8.22 -7.00
N ALA A 163 3.93 8.43 -7.28
CA ALA A 163 3.21 9.58 -6.73
C ALA A 163 3.12 9.57 -5.20
N LEU A 164 2.99 8.39 -4.57
CA LEU A 164 2.99 8.23 -3.12
C LEU A 164 4.35 8.62 -2.51
N GLN A 165 5.45 8.15 -3.11
CA GLN A 165 6.80 8.47 -2.68
C GLN A 165 7.09 9.96 -2.80
N VAL A 166 6.74 10.59 -3.94
CA VAL A 166 6.91 12.03 -4.15
C VAL A 166 6.08 12.85 -3.16
N ALA A 167 4.86 12.42 -2.85
CA ALA A 167 4.01 13.05 -1.84
C ALA A 167 4.44 12.76 -0.40
N LYS A 168 5.51 11.97 -0.19
CA LYS A 168 6.04 11.56 1.12
C LYS A 168 4.99 10.88 2.00
N PHE A 169 4.11 10.08 1.40
CA PHE A 169 3.11 9.28 2.11
C PHE A 169 2.24 10.12 3.06
N PRO A 170 1.37 10.99 2.53
CA PRO A 170 0.62 11.95 3.33
C PRO A 170 -0.22 11.24 4.42
N PRO A 171 -0.07 11.64 5.70
CA PRO A 171 -0.81 11.04 6.80
C PRO A 171 -2.24 11.58 6.81
N TYR A 172 -3.19 10.76 6.34
CA TYR A 172 -4.65 10.97 6.42
C TYR A 172 -5.23 12.11 5.54
N ASP A 173 -6.36 11.80 4.90
CA ASP A 173 -7.31 12.75 4.29
C ASP A 173 -6.86 13.56 3.06
N TYR A 174 -5.92 13.08 2.24
CA TYR A 174 -5.80 13.65 0.87
C TYR A 174 -7.04 13.39 0.00
N PHE A 175 -7.97 12.53 0.45
CA PHE A 175 -9.30 12.33 -0.14
C PHE A 175 -10.39 13.27 0.39
N ARG A 176 -10.13 14.07 1.44
CA ARG A 176 -11.17 14.92 2.04
C ARG A 176 -11.62 15.99 1.05
N ARG A 177 -12.85 15.84 0.56
CA ARG A 177 -13.65 16.96 0.05
C ARG A 177 -14.04 17.79 1.27
N LYS A 178 -13.50 19.00 1.45
CA LYS A 178 -14.06 19.92 2.46
C LYS A 178 -15.48 20.29 2.02
N TYR A 179 -16.46 20.06 2.89
CA TYR A 179 -17.87 20.37 2.65
C TYR A 179 -18.18 21.88 2.51
N ASN A 180 -17.20 22.77 2.71
CA ASN A 180 -17.43 24.21 2.88
C ASN A 180 -16.70 25.09 1.86
N GLY A 181 -16.56 24.66 0.60
CA GLY A 181 -16.17 25.54 -0.53
C GLY A 181 -14.80 26.25 -0.44
N ASP A 182 -14.05 26.07 0.64
CA ASP A 182 -12.77 26.70 0.85
C ASP A 182 -11.68 25.84 0.20
N VAL A 183 -11.02 26.41 -0.81
CA VAL A 183 -9.96 25.82 -1.63
C VAL A 183 -8.80 25.38 -0.73
N GLY A 184 -8.86 24.14 -0.25
CA GLY A 184 -8.08 23.74 0.92
C GLY A 184 -6.82 22.92 0.67
N ASP A 185 -6.77 22.09 -0.39
CA ASP A 185 -5.65 21.18 -0.67
C ASP A 185 -5.49 20.95 -2.19
N GLU A 186 -5.26 22.04 -2.93
CA GLU A 186 -4.81 22.03 -4.32
C GLU A 186 -3.28 21.89 -4.45
N HIS A 187 -2.64 21.20 -3.50
CA HIS A 187 -1.21 20.93 -3.67
C HIS A 187 -1.03 20.06 -4.93
N PRO A 188 -0.24 20.48 -5.94
CA PRO A 188 -0.15 19.76 -7.22
C PRO A 188 0.22 18.28 -7.05
N LEU A 189 1.06 17.97 -6.06
CA LEU A 189 1.42 16.60 -5.70
C LEU A 189 0.23 15.77 -5.20
N LEU A 190 -0.67 16.34 -4.39
CA LEU A 190 -1.85 15.63 -3.88
C LEU A 190 -2.91 15.46 -4.98
N ILE A 191 -3.05 16.44 -5.87
CA ILE A 191 -3.90 16.31 -7.08
C ILE A 191 -3.39 15.15 -7.94
N LYS A 192 -2.08 15.12 -8.22
CA LYS A 192 -1.46 14.05 -9.00
C LYS A 192 -1.63 12.69 -8.31
N LEU A 193 -1.39 12.60 -7.01
CA LEU A 193 -1.57 11.38 -6.22
C LEU A 193 -3.01 10.86 -6.30
N ARG A 194 -4.02 11.73 -6.10
CA ARG A 194 -5.43 11.37 -6.25
C ARG A 194 -5.72 10.82 -7.65
N SER A 195 -5.24 11.51 -8.68
CA SER A 195 -5.44 11.08 -10.07
C SER A 195 -4.84 9.67 -10.32
N ARG A 196 -3.63 9.41 -9.80
CA ARG A 196 -3.00 8.09 -9.92
C ARG A 196 -3.69 7.00 -9.10
N HIS A 197 -4.21 7.33 -7.91
CA HIS A 197 -5.03 6.42 -7.13
C HIS A 197 -6.25 5.94 -7.94
N TRP A 198 -7.04 6.87 -8.48
CA TRP A 198 -8.21 6.54 -9.30
C TRP A 198 -7.85 5.84 -10.61
N ALA A 199 -6.66 6.12 -11.17
CA ALA A 199 -6.17 5.39 -12.34
C ALA A 199 -5.90 3.92 -12.01
N LEU A 200 -5.20 3.64 -10.91
CA LEU A 200 -4.94 2.28 -10.46
C LEU A 200 -6.23 1.54 -10.08
N GLU A 201 -7.16 2.20 -9.39
CA GLU A 201 -8.45 1.57 -9.05
C GLU A 201 -9.27 1.22 -10.31
N ARG A 202 -9.28 2.10 -11.32
CA ARG A 202 -9.92 1.81 -12.61
C ARG A 202 -9.22 0.68 -13.34
N ALA A 203 -7.89 0.65 -13.32
CA ALA A 203 -7.12 -0.43 -13.93
C ALA A 203 -7.39 -1.77 -13.21
N LEU A 204 -7.45 -1.79 -11.88
CA LEU A 204 -7.82 -2.98 -11.10
C LEU A 204 -9.17 -3.55 -11.56
N LYS A 205 -10.15 -2.68 -11.82
CA LYS A 205 -11.51 -3.08 -12.25
C LYS A 205 -11.57 -3.55 -13.72
N LYS A 206 -10.79 -2.93 -14.62
CA LYS A 206 -10.92 -3.15 -16.08
C LYS A 206 -9.89 -4.13 -16.64
N GLU A 207 -8.69 -4.10 -16.09
CA GLU A 207 -7.51 -4.76 -16.62
C GLU A 207 -7.22 -6.09 -15.92
N VAL A 208 -7.82 -6.34 -14.76
CA VAL A 208 -7.67 -7.60 -14.03
C VAL A 208 -8.90 -8.48 -14.24
N ARG A 209 -8.65 -9.72 -14.64
CA ARG A 209 -9.70 -10.74 -14.84
C ARG A 209 -9.42 -11.95 -13.97
N TYR A 210 -10.43 -12.37 -13.23
CA TYR A 210 -10.42 -13.64 -12.52
C TYR A 210 -10.59 -14.80 -13.52
N ILE A 211 -9.72 -15.79 -13.42
CA ILE A 211 -9.70 -17.00 -14.27
C ILE A 211 -9.83 -18.28 -13.45
N GLY A 212 -10.00 -18.18 -12.13
CA GLY A 212 -10.10 -19.30 -11.19
C GLY A 212 -11.47 -19.98 -11.21
N GLY A 213 -11.81 -20.64 -12.31
CA GLY A 213 -13.05 -21.40 -12.42
C GLY A 213 -13.16 -22.07 -13.77
N LYS A 214 -12.69 -23.32 -13.90
CA LYS A 214 -13.10 -24.17 -15.02
C LYS A 214 -14.24 -25.08 -14.53
N ASN A 215 -15.38 -24.92 -15.19
CA ASN A 215 -16.62 -25.67 -15.10
C ASN A 215 -16.43 -27.12 -14.60
N ARG A 216 -17.09 -27.45 -13.50
CA ARG A 216 -17.69 -28.78 -13.31
C ARG A 216 -19.09 -28.69 -13.93
N GLY A 217 -19.32 -29.33 -15.06
CA GLY A 217 -20.66 -29.43 -15.64
C GLY A 217 -20.62 -29.44 -17.16
N GLY A 218 -21.07 -30.54 -17.75
CA GLY A 218 -21.19 -30.72 -19.18
C GLY A 218 -20.58 -32.02 -19.71
N SER A 219 -20.78 -33.14 -19.02
CA SER A 219 -20.93 -34.42 -19.71
C SER A 219 -22.42 -34.59 -19.98
N SER A 220 -22.79 -34.53 -21.25
CA SER A 220 -24.03 -35.11 -21.78
C SER A 220 -23.63 -35.95 -22.96
#